data_AF-Q9YAE9-F1
#
_entry.id   AF-Q9YAE9-F1
#
_cell.length_a   1.000
_cell.length_b   1.000
_cell.length_c   1.000
_cell.angle_alpha   90.00
_cell.angle_beta   90.00
_cell.angle_gamma   90.00
#
_symmetry.space_group_name_H-M   'P 1'
#
loop_
_entity.id
_entity.type
_entity.pdbx_description
1 polymer ?
#
loop_
_entity_poly.entity_id
_entity_poly.type
_entity_poly.pdbx_seq_one_letter_code
_entity_poly.pdbx_strand_id
1 'polypeptide(L)'
;MVEATIYVGIDWRGRLAERVVREAAAILAREYGVPLEVSVVEIPSDSRESESRGLPVLMVDGIVVAEGRVPSIEEVVDGVFKMLEAARGVGPAGFPVFDDGVWDVVEEAIA
;
A
#
# COMPACT_ATOMS: atom_id res chain seq x y z
N MET A 1 3.31 -4.18 13.53
CA MET A 1 3.31 -2.73 13.29
C MET A 1 3.36 -2.58 11.79
N VAL A 2 2.48 -1.77 11.19
CA VAL A 2 2.40 -1.65 9.73
C VAL A 2 3.29 -0.51 9.29
N GLU A 3 4.17 -0.74 8.32
CA GLU A 3 5.07 0.27 7.79
C GLU A 3 4.59 0.72 6.41
N ALA A 4 4.43 2.03 6.22
CA ALA A 4 4.20 2.65 4.92
C ALA A 4 5.43 3.46 4.51
N THR A 5 5.95 3.19 3.32
CA THR A 5 6.99 4.00 2.71
C THR A 5 6.42 4.70 1.48
N ILE A 6 6.53 6.02 1.43
CA ILE A 6 6.15 6.80 0.26
C ILE A 6 7.37 7.44 -0.40
N TYR A 7 7.55 7.19 -1.69
CA TYR A 7 8.55 7.85 -2.53
C TYR A 7 7.90 9.01 -3.25
N VAL A 8 8.45 10.21 -3.05
CA VAL A 8 7.88 11.45 -3.58
C VAL A 8 8.95 12.28 -4.25
N GLY A 9 8.57 12.96 -5.33
CA GLY A 9 9.37 14.06 -5.88
C GLY A 9 9.22 15.32 -5.03
N ILE A 10 10.17 16.25 -5.14
CA ILE A 10 10.11 17.58 -4.50
C ILE A 10 9.18 18.49 -5.33
N ASP A 11 7.92 18.11 -5.43
CA ASP A 11 6.89 18.81 -6.19
C ASP A 11 5.56 18.83 -5.44
N TRP A 12 4.54 19.47 -6.03
CA TRP A 12 3.24 19.61 -5.39
C TRP A 12 2.50 18.27 -5.24
N ARG A 13 2.71 17.31 -6.15
CA ARG A 13 2.11 15.97 -6.06
C ARG A 13 2.74 15.20 -4.91
N GLY A 14 4.06 15.30 -4.75
CA GLY A 14 4.78 14.71 -3.62
C GLY A 14 4.26 15.21 -2.27
N ARG A 15 4.17 16.54 -2.09
CA ARG A 15 3.63 17.14 -0.86
C ARG A 15 2.17 16.76 -0.59
N LEU A 16 1.35 16.68 -1.63
CA LEU A 16 -0.05 16.27 -1.49
C LEU A 16 -0.16 14.80 -1.09
N ALA A 17 0.64 13.93 -1.71
CA ALA A 17 0.64 12.50 -1.41
C ALA A 17 1.12 12.22 0.02
N GLU A 18 2.18 12.88 0.48
CA GLU A 18 2.61 12.81 1.87
C GLU A 18 1.46 13.18 2.82
N ARG A 19 0.79 14.30 2.57
CA ARG A 19 -0.32 14.76 3.40
C ARG A 19 -1.44 13.73 3.46
N VAL A 20 -1.84 13.17 2.31
CA VAL A 20 -2.89 12.15 2.24
C VAL A 20 -2.52 10.90 3.04
N VAL A 21 -1.28 10.40 2.90
CA VAL A 21 -0.83 9.21 3.62
C VAL A 21 -0.80 9.44 5.13
N ARG A 22 -0.34 10.62 5.58
CA ARG A 22 -0.36 10.97 7.01
C ARG A 22 -1.77 11.12 7.57
N GLU A 23 -2.70 11.66 6.79
CA GLU A 23 -4.10 11.78 7.17
C GLU A 23 -4.76 10.39 7.29
N ALA A 24 -4.51 9.52 6.32
CA ALA A 24 -4.95 8.12 6.37
C ALA A 24 -4.36 7.38 7.58
N ALA A 25 -3.07 7.58 7.91
CA ALA A 25 -2.44 7.01 9.10
C ALA A 25 -3.14 7.46 10.39
N ALA A 26 -3.53 8.74 10.48
CA ALA A 26 -4.25 9.26 11.63
C ALA A 26 -5.67 8.66 11.75
N ILE A 27 -6.37 8.46 10.62
CA ILE A 27 -7.68 7.81 10.58
C ILE A 27 -7.55 6.35 11.04
N LEU A 28 -6.61 5.60 10.47
CA LEU A 28 -6.32 4.20 10.85
C LEU A 28 -6.04 4.05 12.35
N ALA A 29 -5.24 4.94 12.92
CA ALA A 29 -4.94 4.92 14.34
C ALA A 29 -6.15 5.28 15.21
N ARG A 30 -6.94 6.30 14.83
CA ARG A 30 -8.05 6.81 15.64
C ARG A 30 -9.31 5.95 15.57
N GLU A 31 -9.67 5.47 14.38
CA GLU A 31 -10.94 4.80 14.12
C GLU A 31 -10.81 3.28 14.19
N TYR A 32 -9.66 2.75 13.78
CA TYR A 32 -9.44 1.31 13.66
C TYR A 32 -8.41 0.75 14.65
N GLY A 33 -7.72 1.61 15.40
CA GLY A 33 -6.66 1.21 16.32
C GLY A 33 -5.46 0.57 15.62
N VAL A 34 -5.27 0.86 14.32
CA VAL A 34 -4.16 0.33 13.51
C VAL A 34 -3.08 1.41 13.40
N PRO A 35 -1.96 1.30 14.12
CA PRO A 35 -0.85 2.24 13.97
C PRO A 35 -0.13 2.00 12.64
N LEU A 36 -0.09 3.03 11.80
CA LEU A 36 0.66 3.07 10.55
C LEU A 36 1.88 3.97 10.72
N GLU A 37 3.08 3.41 10.63
CA GLU A 37 4.32 4.18 10.60
C GLU A 37 4.59 4.67 9.18
N VAL A 38 4.80 5.98 8.99
CA VAL A 38 4.96 6.59 7.66
C VAL A 38 6.38 7.11 7.48
N SER A 39 7.12 6.48 6.58
CA SER A 39 8.44 6.91 6.10
C SER A 39 8.31 7.62 4.76
N VAL A 40 8.89 8.81 4.66
CA VAL A 40 8.87 9.62 3.43
C VAL A 40 10.27 9.65 2.84
N VAL A 41 10.40 9.23 1.59
CA VAL A 41 11.65 9.25 0.84
C VAL A 41 11.51 10.28 -0.28
N GLU A 42 12.18 11.41 -0.09
CA GLU A 42 12.23 12.47 -1.09
C GLU A 42 13.29 12.12 -2.15
N ILE A 43 12.87 12.00 -3.40
CA ILE A 43 13.75 11.78 -4.53
C ILE A 43 13.99 13.14 -5.20
N PRO A 44 15.23 13.65 -5.21
CA PRO A 44 15.57 14.86 -5.96
C PRO A 44 15.28 14.58 -7.43
N SER A 45 14.28 15.25 -7.96
CA SER A 45 13.86 15.15 -9.35
C SER A 45 13.59 16.56 -9.86
N ASP A 46 14.24 16.94 -10.96
CA ASP A 46 13.70 17.97 -11.83
C ASP A 46 12.30 17.49 -12.26
N SER A 47 11.28 18.35 -12.21
CA SER A 47 9.87 17.92 -12.21
C SER A 47 9.44 17.01 -13.38
N ARG A 48 10.19 17.01 -14.49
CA ARG A 48 10.00 16.10 -15.64
C ARG A 48 10.46 14.65 -15.39
N GLU A 49 11.48 14.45 -14.56
CA GLU A 49 11.95 13.11 -14.19
C GLU A 49 10.97 12.43 -13.21
N SER A 50 10.32 13.17 -12.32
CA SER A 50 9.28 12.63 -11.43
C SER A 50 8.14 11.96 -12.21
N GLU A 51 7.67 12.61 -13.28
CA GLU A 51 6.60 12.06 -14.13
C GLU A 51 7.06 10.83 -14.91
N SER A 52 8.32 10.83 -15.37
CA SER A 52 8.91 9.71 -16.12
C SER A 52 9.20 8.50 -15.24
N ARG A 53 9.36 8.71 -13.92
CA ARG A 53 9.67 7.67 -12.93
C ARG A 53 8.44 7.12 -12.20
N GLY A 54 7.23 7.54 -12.58
CA GLY A 54 6.02 7.07 -11.93
C GLY A 54 5.90 7.49 -10.46
N LEU A 55 6.42 8.67 -10.09
CA LEU A 55 6.24 9.22 -8.74
C LEU A 55 4.88 9.95 -8.63
N PRO A 56 4.22 9.94 -7.45
CA PRO A 56 4.63 9.29 -6.21
C PRO A 56 4.33 7.78 -6.20
N VAL A 57 5.07 7.03 -5.38
CA VAL A 57 4.88 5.59 -5.14
C VAL A 57 4.62 5.35 -3.67
N LEU A 58 3.51 4.70 -3.33
CA LEU A 58 3.17 4.28 -1.97
C LEU A 58 3.36 2.77 -1.85
N MET A 59 4.14 2.36 -0.86
CA MET A 59 4.29 0.98 -0.45
C MET A 59 3.84 0.79 0.99
N VAL A 60 3.17 -0.32 1.28
CA VAL A 60 2.76 -0.74 2.62
C VAL A 60 3.29 -2.15 2.86
N ASP A 61 4.16 -2.33 3.86
CA ASP A 61 4.87 -3.57 4.18
C ASP A 61 5.46 -4.25 2.92
N GLY A 62 6.05 -3.45 2.03
CA GLY A 62 6.68 -3.92 0.79
C GLY A 62 5.74 -4.14 -0.40
N ILE A 63 4.42 -3.94 -0.26
CA ILE A 63 3.43 -4.06 -1.33
C ILE A 63 3.14 -2.68 -1.92
N VAL A 64 3.21 -2.55 -3.25
CA VAL A 64 2.84 -1.31 -3.95
C VAL A 64 1.32 -1.12 -3.91
N VAL A 65 0.88 -0.03 -3.29
CA VAL A 65 -0.54 0.35 -3.17
C VAL A 65 -0.92 1.38 -4.24
N ALA A 66 -0.01 2.28 -4.57
CA ALA A 66 -0.22 3.28 -5.62
C ALA A 66 1.10 3.67 -6.30
N GLU A 67 1.05 3.95 -7.60
CA GLU A 67 2.18 4.34 -8.42
C GLU A 67 1.74 5.41 -9.46
N GLY A 68 2.60 6.40 -9.70
CA GLY A 68 2.41 7.44 -10.74
C GLY A 68 1.37 8.50 -10.41
N ARG A 69 0.65 8.38 -9.29
CA ARG A 69 -0.41 9.30 -8.89
C ARG A 69 -0.52 9.44 -7.40
N VAL A 70 -1.07 10.57 -6.99
CA VAL A 70 -1.44 10.82 -5.59
C VAL A 70 -2.53 9.80 -5.20
N PRO A 71 -2.30 8.96 -4.18
CA PRO A 71 -3.33 8.03 -3.70
C PRO A 71 -4.45 8.82 -3.00
N SER A 72 -5.66 8.27 -2.96
CA SER A 72 -6.72 8.76 -2.07
C SER A 72 -6.55 8.21 -0.65
N ILE A 73 -7.24 8.81 0.33
CA ILE A 73 -7.27 8.32 1.71
C ILE A 73 -7.83 6.90 1.76
N GLU A 74 -8.94 6.66 1.06
CA GLU A 74 -9.61 5.35 1.00
C GLU A 74 -8.68 4.28 0.42
N GLU A 75 -7.92 4.61 -0.62
CA GLU A 75 -6.95 3.66 -1.21
C GLU A 75 -5.84 3.26 -0.26
N VAL A 76 -5.36 4.20 0.57
CA VAL A 76 -4.34 3.90 1.59
C VAL A 76 -4.94 2.99 2.68
N VAL A 77 -6.14 3.31 3.14
CA VAL A 77 -6.85 2.52 4.15
C VAL A 77 -7.12 1.10 3.64
N ASP A 78 -7.67 0.97 2.44
CA ASP A 78 -7.94 -0.32 1.79
C ASP A 78 -6.66 -1.10 1.54
N GLY A 79 -5.57 -0.43 1.13
CA GLY A 79 -4.26 -1.05 0.94
C GLY A 79 -3.71 -1.66 2.23
N VAL A 80 -3.83 -0.93 3.35
CA VAL A 80 -3.43 -1.43 4.68
C VAL A 80 -4.29 -2.62 5.11
N PHE A 81 -5.61 -2.56 4.91
CA PHE A 81 -6.49 -3.68 5.26
C PHE A 81 -6.19 -4.92 4.40
N LYS A 82 -6.07 -4.77 3.08
CA LYS A 82 -5.71 -5.89 2.18
C LYS A 82 -4.40 -6.55 2.58
N MET A 83 -3.41 -5.76 3.00
CA MET A 83 -2.14 -6.29 3.50
C MET A 83 -2.34 -7.05 4.82
N LEU A 84 -3.05 -6.46 5.79
CA LEU A 84 -3.34 -7.14 7.07
C LEU A 84 -4.11 -8.44 6.88
N GLU A 85 -4.99 -8.46 5.90
CA GLU A 85 -5.77 -9.62 5.48
C GLU A 85 -4.91 -10.71 4.86
N ALA A 86 -4.02 -10.34 3.93
CA ALA A 86 -3.03 -11.25 3.36
C ALA A 86 -2.09 -11.82 4.45
N ALA A 87 -1.61 -10.97 5.36
CA ALA A 87 -0.74 -11.37 6.48
C ALA A 87 -1.43 -12.29 7.50
N ARG A 88 -2.76 -12.26 7.58
CA ARG A 88 -3.57 -13.14 8.45
C ARG A 88 -4.15 -14.36 7.73
N GLY A 89 -3.99 -14.47 6.41
CA GLY A 89 -4.65 -15.50 5.59
C GLY A 89 -6.18 -15.34 5.54
N VAL A 90 -6.72 -14.16 5.84
CA VAL A 90 -8.16 -13.89 5.93
C VAL A 90 -8.47 -12.71 5.02
N GLY A 91 -9.14 -12.93 3.90
CA GLY A 91 -9.41 -11.91 2.88
C GLY A 91 -10.55 -10.94 3.26
N PRO A 92 -10.85 -9.96 2.38
CA PRO A 92 -11.79 -8.81 2.53
C PRO A 92 -13.21 -9.02 3.07
N ALA A 93 -13.56 -10.23 3.50
CA ALA A 93 -14.90 -10.58 3.98
C ALA A 93 -14.88 -11.76 4.99
N GLY A 94 -13.73 -12.07 5.61
CA GLY A 94 -13.63 -13.25 6.48
C GLY A 94 -13.57 -14.58 5.71
N PHE A 95 -13.29 -14.54 4.40
CA PHE A 95 -13.03 -15.74 3.61
C PHE A 95 -11.53 -16.09 3.69
N PRO A 96 -11.16 -17.36 3.96
CA PRO A 96 -9.76 -17.76 3.97
C PRO A 96 -9.15 -17.49 2.60
N VAL A 97 -8.03 -16.75 2.57
CA VAL A 97 -7.19 -16.64 1.37
C VAL A 97 -6.40 -17.92 1.31
N PHE A 98 -6.71 -18.78 0.34
CA PHE A 98 -5.93 -19.98 0.09
C PHE A 98 -4.57 -19.54 -0.46
N ASP A 99 -3.52 -19.86 0.29
CA ASP A 99 -2.12 -19.77 -0.12
C ASP A 99 -1.93 -20.55 -1.43
N ASP A 100 -1.13 -20.03 -2.36
CA ASP A 100 -0.82 -20.58 -3.71
C ASP A 100 -0.06 -21.92 -3.69
N GLY A 101 -0.29 -22.77 -2.67
CA GLY A 101 0.08 -24.19 -2.65
C GLY A 101 -0.98 -25.11 -3.29
N VAL A 102 -2.08 -24.57 -3.84
CA VAL A 102 -3.20 -25.36 -4.38
C VAL A 102 -3.11 -25.53 -5.90
N TRP A 103 -1.91 -25.79 -6.43
CA TRP A 103 -1.77 -26.34 -7.79
C TRP A 103 -1.24 -27.79 -7.82
N ASP A 104 -0.81 -28.36 -6.69
CA ASP A 104 -0.37 -29.76 -6.64
C ASP A 104 -1.49 -30.78 -6.36
N VAL A 105 -2.68 -30.36 -5.90
CA VAL A 105 -3.77 -31.31 -5.56
C VAL A 105 -4.71 -31.57 -6.75
N VAL A 106 -4.65 -30.75 -7.81
CA VAL A 106 -5.52 -30.91 -8.99
C VAL A 106 -4.95 -31.93 -9.99
N GLU A 107 -3.64 -32.18 -10.01
CA GLU A 107 -3.07 -33.22 -10.90
C GLU A 107 -3.35 -34.66 -10.42
N GLU A 108 -3.64 -34.91 -9.14
CA GLU A 108 -3.91 -36.27 -8.65
C GLU A 108 -5.39 -36.69 -8.74
N ALA A 109 -6.30 -35.78 -9.08
CA ALA A 109 -7.73 -36.09 -9.23
C ALA A 109 -8.17 -36.34 -10.69
N ILE A 110 -7.26 -36.21 -11.66
CA ILE A 110 -7.51 -36.43 -13.09
C ILE A 110 -6.53 -37.48 -13.68
N ALA A 111 -5.87 -38.27 -12.83
CA ALA A 111 -5.10 -39.46 -13.21
C ALA A 111 -5.92 -40.74 -13.10
#